data_AF-A0A7J3ACN6-F1
#
_entry.id   AF-A0A7J3ACN6-F1
#
_cell.length_a   1.000
_cell.length_b   1.000
_cell.length_c   1.000
_cell.angle_alpha   90.00
_cell.angle_beta   90.00
_cell.angle_gamma   90.00
#
_symmetry.space_group_name_H-M   'P 1'
#
loop_
_entity.id
_entity.type
_entity.pdbx_description
1 polymer ?
#
loop_
_entity_poly.entity_id
_entity_poly.type
_entity_poly.pdbx_seq_one_letter_code
_entity_poly.pdbx_strand_id
1 'polypeptide(L)'
;MLVAPSRIFSLKRGSELCGVIVYPYPPPTRFGRRLVLPKMSMKELNEKVSTISRVVVHPKYRTIGLGSKLVHEALQLAGTPYVEMPAVMAKYNPFAEKAGMRKIAEQRPPKEALAIAEVLQQLGFNIQLLSSEKYVYGKLQSLSEAEIQTIREVFVKNCHARFIKYFFYHMPFGKKQAYTEEAMKASLERLSHLIKVCGFLMQTKIYLFWNLNNPQIRHNK
;
A
#
# COMPACT_ATOMS: atom_id res chain seq x y z
N MET A 1 -0.67 10.49 6.60
CA MET A 1 -0.94 11.81 6.00
C MET A 1 -1.50 11.58 4.61
N LEU A 2 -2.81 11.78 4.42
CA LEU A 2 -3.43 11.79 3.10
C LEU A 2 -2.97 13.07 2.41
N VAL A 3 -2.26 12.94 1.29
CA VAL A 3 -1.95 14.07 0.41
C VAL A 3 -3.28 14.53 -0.17
N ALA A 4 -3.57 15.84 -0.12
CA ALA A 4 -4.80 16.37 -0.68
C ALA A 4 -4.96 15.89 -2.13
N PRO A 5 -6.14 15.36 -2.51
CA PRO A 5 -6.35 14.86 -3.86
C PRO A 5 -6.24 16.03 -4.84
N SER A 6 -5.43 15.89 -5.89
CA SER A 6 -5.38 16.88 -6.97
C SER A 6 -6.63 16.79 -7.83
N ARG A 7 -7.15 15.57 -8.06
CA ARG A 7 -8.40 15.33 -8.81
C ARG A 7 -9.18 14.14 -8.24
N ILE A 8 -10.50 14.22 -8.36
CA ILE A 8 -11.42 13.12 -8.06
C ILE A 8 -12.41 13.02 -9.21
N PHE A 9 -12.58 11.82 -9.76
CA PHE A 9 -13.61 11.56 -10.77
C PHE A 9 -14.66 10.60 -10.22
N SER A 10 -15.91 10.84 -10.58
CA SER A 10 -17.05 10.01 -10.19
C SER A 10 -17.70 9.38 -11.41
N LEU A 11 -17.98 8.09 -11.34
CA LEU A 11 -18.84 7.39 -12.29
C LEU A 11 -20.28 7.43 -11.77
N LYS A 12 -21.21 7.95 -12.57
CA LYS A 12 -22.63 8.05 -12.21
C LYS A 12 -23.51 7.33 -13.24
N ARG A 13 -24.64 6.81 -12.78
CA ARG A 13 -25.73 6.29 -13.62
C ARG A 13 -26.95 7.15 -13.34
N GLY A 14 -27.27 8.08 -14.25
CA GLY A 14 -28.21 9.16 -13.95
C GLY A 14 -27.71 9.98 -12.75
N SER A 15 -28.52 10.08 -11.70
CA SER A 15 -28.15 10.77 -10.44
C SER A 15 -27.37 9.88 -9.46
N GLU A 16 -27.30 8.57 -9.66
CA GLU A 16 -26.76 7.62 -8.69
C GLU A 16 -25.22 7.48 -8.82
N LEU A 17 -24.49 7.66 -7.71
CA LEU A 17 -23.04 7.47 -7.66
C LEU A 17 -22.68 5.98 -7.68
N CYS A 18 -21.99 5.54 -8.73
CA CYS A 18 -21.63 4.15 -8.94
C CYS A 18 -20.18 3.83 -8.58
N GLY A 19 -19.28 4.81 -8.72
CA GLY A 19 -17.88 4.64 -8.38
C GLY A 19 -17.09 5.94 -8.32
N VAL A 20 -15.92 5.89 -7.69
CA VAL A 20 -15.01 7.03 -7.50
C VAL A 20 -13.58 6.59 -7.72
N ILE A 21 -12.79 7.44 -8.37
CA ILE A 21 -11.34 7.31 -8.51
C ILE A 21 -10.64 8.58 -8.03
N VAL A 22 -9.58 8.42 -7.26
CA VAL A 22 -8.89 9.51 -6.56
C VAL A 22 -7.44 9.61 -6.99
N TYR A 23 -7.06 10.80 -7.47
CA TYR A 23 -5.73 11.17 -7.90
C TYR A 23 -5.10 12.18 -6.93
N PRO A 24 -4.24 11.75 -5.99
CA PRO A 24 -3.35 12.67 -5.28
C PRO A 24 -2.08 12.99 -6.08
N TYR A 25 -1.36 13.99 -5.60
CA TYR A 25 0.01 14.25 -6.02
C TYR A 25 0.93 13.04 -5.72
N PRO A 26 1.94 12.80 -6.58
CA PRO A 26 2.84 11.67 -6.44
C PRO A 26 3.75 11.83 -5.21
N PRO A 27 4.06 10.75 -4.47
CA PRO A 27 5.04 10.82 -3.41
C PRO A 27 6.45 11.07 -4.00
N PRO A 28 7.37 11.69 -3.24
CA PRO A 28 8.75 11.92 -3.69
C PRO A 28 9.45 10.61 -4.10
N THR A 29 9.19 9.53 -3.36
CA THR A 29 9.77 8.21 -3.62
C THR A 29 8.70 7.17 -3.92
N ARG A 30 8.90 6.40 -5.00
CA ARG A 30 8.03 5.27 -5.34
C ARG A 30 8.81 4.10 -5.93
N PHE A 31 8.51 2.90 -5.44
CA PHE A 31 9.09 1.67 -5.98
C PHE A 31 8.65 1.48 -7.43
N GLY A 32 9.51 0.92 -8.28
CA GLY A 32 9.22 0.68 -9.69
C GLY A 32 9.26 1.92 -10.60
N ARG A 33 9.05 3.14 -10.07
CA ARG A 33 9.03 4.37 -10.90
C ARG A 33 10.31 4.58 -11.71
N ARG A 34 11.47 4.34 -11.11
CA ARG A 34 12.78 4.48 -11.77
C ARG A 34 12.99 3.51 -12.96
N LEU A 35 12.16 2.48 -13.10
CA LEU A 35 12.24 1.54 -14.21
C LEU A 35 11.54 2.08 -15.48
N VAL A 36 10.70 3.11 -15.33
CA VAL A 36 9.89 3.66 -16.43
C VAL A 36 10.09 5.16 -16.62
N LEU A 37 10.60 5.86 -15.61
CA LEU A 37 10.81 7.30 -15.63
C LEU A 37 12.21 7.65 -15.09
N PRO A 38 12.89 8.66 -15.67
CA PRO A 38 14.14 9.17 -15.13
C PRO A 38 13.93 9.83 -13.76
N LYS A 39 15.04 10.15 -13.10
CA LYS A 39 14.99 10.96 -11.87
C LYS A 39 14.45 12.35 -12.23
N MET A 40 13.44 12.80 -11.48
CA MET A 40 12.80 14.11 -11.63
C MET A 40 12.81 14.84 -10.31
N SER A 41 12.81 16.17 -10.37
CA SER A 41 12.55 17.04 -9.24
C SER A 41 11.09 16.89 -8.76
N MET A 42 10.79 17.36 -7.55
CA MET A 42 9.41 17.32 -7.03
C MET A 42 8.46 18.18 -7.86
N LYS A 43 8.94 19.31 -8.39
CA LYS A 43 8.19 20.18 -9.30
C LYS A 43 7.78 19.43 -10.56
N GLU A 44 8.75 18.80 -11.24
CA GLU A 44 8.49 18.01 -12.43
C GLU A 44 7.55 16.82 -12.16
N LEU A 45 7.68 16.16 -11.00
CA LEU A 45 6.77 15.09 -10.62
C LEU A 45 5.33 15.58 -10.50
N ASN A 46 5.11 16.73 -9.84
CA ASN A 46 3.78 17.31 -9.69
C ASN A 46 3.17 17.75 -11.03
N GLU A 47 4.00 18.16 -11.98
CA GLU A 47 3.56 18.58 -13.33
C GLU A 47 3.31 17.39 -14.27
N LYS A 48 4.09 16.31 -14.15
CA LYS A 48 4.13 15.23 -15.15
C LYS A 48 3.49 13.92 -14.70
N VAL A 49 3.28 13.71 -13.40
CA VAL A 49 2.86 12.40 -12.87
C VAL A 49 1.65 12.55 -11.96
N SER A 50 0.59 11.79 -12.24
CA SER A 50 -0.52 11.58 -11.30
C SER A 50 -0.47 10.18 -10.69
N THR A 51 -0.93 10.04 -9.44
CA THR A 51 -1.01 8.73 -8.78
C THR A 51 -2.46 8.33 -8.59
N ILE A 52 -2.87 7.13 -8.98
CA ILE A 52 -4.16 6.57 -8.56
C ILE A 52 -3.98 5.98 -7.17
N SER A 53 -4.72 6.50 -6.19
CA SER A 53 -4.64 6.04 -4.79
C SER A 53 -5.83 5.18 -4.38
N ARG A 54 -7.00 5.39 -5.00
CA ARG A 54 -8.25 4.70 -4.70
C ARG A 54 -9.06 4.54 -5.97
N VAL A 55 -9.61 3.35 -6.15
CA VAL A 55 -10.66 3.05 -7.12
C VAL A 55 -11.73 2.29 -6.34
N VAL A 56 -12.91 2.88 -6.24
CA VAL A 56 -14.02 2.33 -5.48
C VAL A 56 -15.20 2.20 -6.40
N VAL A 57 -15.75 0.98 -6.48
CA VAL A 57 -17.02 0.71 -7.15
C VAL A 57 -18.00 0.25 -6.09
N HIS A 58 -19.17 0.87 -6.07
CA HIS A 58 -20.24 0.52 -5.15
C HIS A 58 -20.61 -0.97 -5.33
N PRO A 59 -20.82 -1.74 -4.24
CA PRO A 59 -21.05 -3.19 -4.31
C PRO A 59 -22.10 -3.64 -5.34
N LYS A 60 -23.23 -2.92 -5.42
CA LYS A 60 -24.32 -3.12 -6.40
C LYS A 60 -23.87 -3.14 -7.87
N TYR A 61 -22.76 -2.46 -8.19
CA TYR A 61 -22.26 -2.30 -9.55
C TYR A 61 -20.90 -2.97 -9.79
N ARG A 62 -20.49 -3.87 -8.89
CA ARG A 62 -19.28 -4.68 -9.10
C ARG A 62 -19.55 -5.75 -10.16
N THR A 63 -18.48 -6.44 -10.58
CA THR A 63 -18.45 -7.56 -11.55
C THR A 63 -18.92 -7.28 -12.98
N ILE A 64 -19.48 -6.11 -13.30
CA ILE A 64 -19.90 -5.73 -14.67
C ILE A 64 -18.86 -4.88 -15.44
N GLY A 65 -17.61 -4.85 -14.98
CA GLY A 65 -16.51 -4.15 -15.67
C GLY A 65 -16.37 -2.65 -15.37
N LEU A 66 -17.20 -2.05 -14.50
CA LEU A 66 -17.13 -0.60 -14.20
C LEU A 66 -15.78 -0.15 -13.65
N GLY A 67 -15.05 -1.01 -12.92
CA GLY A 67 -13.73 -0.67 -12.40
C GLY A 67 -12.71 -0.41 -13.52
N SER A 68 -12.70 -1.25 -14.56
CA SER A 68 -11.83 -1.05 -15.73
C SER A 68 -12.27 0.15 -16.56
N LYS A 69 -13.58 0.32 -16.78
CA LYS A 69 -14.12 1.50 -17.48
C LYS A 69 -13.73 2.80 -16.78
N LEU A 70 -13.95 2.88 -15.47
CA LEU A 70 -13.62 4.06 -14.67
C LEU A 70 -12.13 4.41 -14.74
N VAL A 71 -11.25 3.41 -14.62
CA VAL A 71 -9.81 3.66 -14.75
C VAL A 71 -9.47 4.11 -16.17
N HIS A 72 -9.96 3.42 -17.20
CA HIS A 72 -9.63 3.71 -18.60
C HIS A 72 -9.99 5.15 -18.98
N GLU A 73 -11.20 5.59 -18.66
CA GLU A 73 -11.66 6.95 -18.93
C GLU A 73 -10.90 7.98 -18.09
N ALA A 74 -10.69 7.71 -16.80
CA ALA A 74 -10.03 8.65 -15.91
C ALA A 74 -8.53 8.81 -16.23
N LEU A 75 -7.86 7.80 -16.81
CA LEU A 75 -6.48 7.93 -17.28
C LEU A 75 -6.32 9.06 -18.30
N GLN A 76 -7.28 9.19 -19.22
CA GLN A 76 -7.28 10.26 -20.23
C GLN A 76 -7.54 11.65 -19.61
N LEU A 77 -8.29 11.69 -18.50
CA LEU A 77 -8.67 12.91 -17.81
C LEU A 77 -7.68 13.34 -16.71
N ALA A 78 -6.65 12.54 -16.44
CA ALA A 78 -5.69 12.80 -15.35
C ALA A 78 -4.92 14.12 -15.52
N GLY A 79 -4.82 14.64 -16.76
CA GLY A 79 -4.17 15.91 -17.06
C GLY A 79 -2.65 15.88 -16.89
N THR A 80 -2.05 14.70 -16.92
CA THR A 80 -0.59 14.48 -16.83
C THR A 80 -0.20 13.36 -17.79
N PRO A 81 1.00 13.42 -18.40
CA PRO A 81 1.43 12.41 -19.37
C PRO A 81 1.62 11.01 -18.77
N TYR A 82 1.85 10.92 -17.45
CA TYR A 82 2.12 9.67 -16.76
C TYR A 82 1.17 9.44 -15.59
N VAL A 83 0.66 8.23 -15.48
CA VAL A 83 -0.14 7.81 -14.33
C VAL A 83 0.45 6.56 -13.70
N GLU A 84 0.66 6.60 -12.39
CA GLU A 84 1.13 5.45 -11.63
C GLU A 84 0.09 4.95 -10.63
N MET A 85 0.07 3.63 -10.39
CA MET A 85 -0.83 3.02 -9.42
C MET A 85 -0.12 1.90 -8.64
N PRO A 86 0.31 2.14 -7.40
CA PRO A 86 0.72 1.09 -6.50
C PRO A 86 -0.52 0.35 -5.95
N ALA A 87 -0.66 -0.94 -6.25
CA ALA A 87 -1.84 -1.70 -5.89
C ALA A 87 -1.49 -3.07 -5.27
N VAL A 88 -2.10 -3.36 -4.12
CA VAL A 88 -2.10 -4.72 -3.54
C VAL A 88 -3.11 -5.60 -4.27
N MET A 89 -4.25 -5.03 -4.70
CA MET A 89 -5.34 -5.77 -5.33
C MET A 89 -5.03 -6.25 -6.76
N ALA A 90 -4.01 -5.66 -7.40
CA ALA A 90 -3.65 -5.99 -8.77
C ALA A 90 -3.23 -7.46 -8.97
N LYS A 91 -2.79 -8.17 -7.91
CA LYS A 91 -2.51 -9.61 -8.01
C LYS A 91 -3.76 -10.48 -8.13
N TYR A 92 -4.92 -9.96 -7.73
CA TYR A 92 -6.19 -10.69 -7.70
C TYR A 92 -7.11 -10.33 -8.85
N ASN A 93 -7.05 -9.06 -9.29
CA ASN A 93 -7.90 -8.57 -10.37
C ASN A 93 -7.11 -7.64 -11.29
N PRO A 94 -6.90 -8.01 -12.57
CA PRO A 94 -6.15 -7.20 -13.55
C PRO A 94 -6.98 -6.03 -14.11
N PHE A 95 -7.90 -5.44 -13.34
CA PHE A 95 -8.83 -4.43 -13.85
C PHE A 95 -8.11 -3.19 -14.42
N ALA A 96 -6.97 -2.83 -13.84
CA ALA A 96 -6.16 -1.71 -14.31
C ALA A 96 -5.34 -2.07 -15.57
N GLU A 97 -4.90 -3.31 -15.69
CA GLU A 97 -4.24 -3.78 -16.92
C GLU A 97 -5.23 -3.82 -18.08
N LYS A 98 -6.46 -4.32 -17.82
CA LYS A 98 -7.59 -4.24 -18.76
C LYS A 98 -7.96 -2.81 -19.13
N ALA A 99 -7.64 -1.83 -18.28
CA ALA A 99 -7.85 -0.41 -18.57
C ALA A 99 -6.70 0.24 -19.36
N GLY A 100 -5.64 -0.52 -19.68
CA GLY A 100 -4.48 -0.08 -20.46
C GLY A 100 -3.24 0.24 -19.63
N MET A 101 -3.26 0.05 -18.31
CA MET A 101 -2.03 0.15 -17.50
C MET A 101 -1.13 -1.08 -17.71
N ARG A 102 0.17 -0.93 -17.47
CA ARG A 102 1.14 -2.02 -17.55
C ARG A 102 1.69 -2.37 -16.19
N LYS A 103 1.76 -3.67 -15.85
CA LYS A 103 2.51 -4.14 -14.68
C LYS A 103 4.00 -3.96 -14.93
N ILE A 104 4.66 -3.18 -14.08
CA ILE A 104 6.08 -2.84 -14.23
C ILE A 104 6.94 -3.58 -13.22
N ALA A 105 6.51 -3.62 -11.95
CA ALA A 105 7.30 -4.22 -10.89
C ALA A 105 6.41 -4.82 -9.81
N GLU A 106 6.98 -5.76 -9.07
CA GLU A 106 6.35 -6.40 -7.91
C GLU A 106 7.28 -6.28 -6.71
N GLN A 107 6.76 -5.71 -5.62
CA GLN A 107 7.44 -5.62 -4.34
C GLN A 107 6.89 -6.73 -3.43
N ARG A 108 7.70 -7.77 -3.23
CA ARG A 108 7.44 -8.83 -2.26
C ARG A 108 7.65 -8.33 -0.82
N PRO A 109 7.10 -9.04 0.18
CA PRO A 109 7.39 -8.76 1.58
C PRO A 109 8.89 -8.79 1.88
N PRO A 110 9.39 -7.88 2.73
CA PRO A 110 10.78 -7.91 3.16
C PRO A 110 11.07 -9.12 4.07
N LYS A 111 12.32 -9.59 4.08
CA LYS A 111 12.74 -10.80 4.82
C LYS A 111 12.46 -10.69 6.32
N GLU A 112 12.65 -9.50 6.87
CA GLU A 112 12.40 -9.17 8.27
C GLU A 112 10.94 -9.40 8.65
N ALA A 113 10.01 -8.97 7.79
CA ALA A 113 8.57 -9.16 8.02
C ALA A 113 8.16 -10.63 7.86
N LEU A 114 8.79 -11.36 6.92
CA LEU A 114 8.58 -12.81 6.77
C LEU A 114 8.99 -13.57 8.03
N ALA A 115 10.18 -13.27 8.57
CA ALA A 115 10.69 -13.92 9.78
C ALA A 115 9.80 -13.62 11.01
N ILE A 116 9.32 -12.38 11.16
CA ILE A 116 8.36 -12.04 12.23
C ILE A 116 7.04 -12.79 12.04
N ALA A 117 6.51 -12.83 10.81
CA ALA A 117 5.25 -13.50 10.51
C ALA A 117 5.33 -15.02 10.79
N GLU A 118 6.47 -15.66 10.54
CA GLU A 118 6.69 -17.08 10.85
C GLU A 118 6.57 -17.37 12.35
N VAL A 119 7.23 -16.56 13.20
CA VAL A 119 7.13 -16.69 14.67
C VAL A 119 5.70 -16.41 15.14
N LEU A 120 5.04 -15.38 14.61
CA LEU A 120 3.63 -15.10 14.93
C LEU A 120 2.72 -16.28 14.52
N GLN A 121 2.99 -16.93 13.39
CA GLN A 121 2.23 -18.10 12.96
C GLN A 121 2.37 -19.27 13.95
N GLN A 122 3.60 -19.52 14.44
CA GLN A 122 3.88 -20.55 15.44
C GLN A 122 3.16 -20.28 16.77
N LEU A 123 3.00 -19.01 17.15
CA LEU A 123 2.21 -18.57 18.31
C LEU A 123 0.68 -18.54 18.03
N GLY A 124 0.25 -19.08 16.90
CA GLY A 124 -1.16 -19.24 16.54
C GLY A 124 -1.85 -17.97 16.06
N PHE A 125 -1.11 -16.97 15.57
CA PHE A 125 -1.71 -15.85 14.85
C PHE A 125 -2.12 -16.25 13.43
N ASN A 126 -3.28 -15.78 13.01
CA ASN A 126 -3.70 -15.83 11.62
C ASN A 126 -3.04 -14.67 10.85
N ILE A 127 -2.13 -15.02 9.94
CA ILE A 127 -1.33 -14.06 9.16
C ILE A 127 -2.20 -13.13 8.29
N GLN A 128 -3.38 -13.58 7.88
CA GLN A 128 -4.32 -12.76 7.09
C GLN A 128 -5.00 -11.68 7.93
N LEU A 129 -5.04 -11.84 9.25
CA LEU A 129 -5.71 -10.94 10.19
C LEU A 129 -4.75 -10.03 10.95
N LEU A 130 -3.44 -10.05 10.63
CA LEU A 130 -2.46 -9.20 11.33
C LEU A 130 -2.75 -7.70 11.19
N SER A 131 -3.43 -7.27 10.11
CA SER A 131 -3.84 -5.87 9.95
C SER A 131 -5.02 -5.46 10.86
N SER A 132 -5.70 -6.41 11.51
CA SER A 132 -6.80 -6.16 12.43
C SER A 132 -6.29 -6.00 13.85
N GLU A 133 -6.22 -4.75 14.31
CA GLU A 133 -5.69 -4.40 15.63
C GLU A 133 -6.50 -5.05 16.77
N LYS A 134 -7.82 -5.13 16.62
CA LYS A 134 -8.71 -5.81 17.58
C LYS A 134 -8.39 -7.30 17.70
N TYR A 135 -8.20 -7.98 16.57
CA TYR A 135 -7.84 -9.40 16.55
C TYR A 135 -6.48 -9.62 17.21
N VAL A 136 -5.48 -8.83 16.80
CA VAL A 136 -4.11 -8.95 17.30
C VAL A 136 -4.05 -8.68 18.80
N TYR A 137 -4.70 -7.62 19.27
CA TYR A 137 -4.74 -7.29 20.69
C TYR A 137 -5.39 -8.39 21.52
N GLY A 138 -6.56 -8.88 21.10
CA GLY A 138 -7.22 -10.00 21.77
C GLY A 138 -6.37 -11.27 21.79
N LYS A 139 -5.63 -11.54 20.71
CA LYS A 139 -4.71 -12.69 20.66
C LYS A 139 -3.53 -12.48 21.62
N LEU A 140 -2.94 -11.28 21.66
CA LEU A 140 -1.84 -10.96 22.59
C LEU A 140 -2.25 -11.14 24.05
N GLN A 141 -3.48 -10.77 24.43
CA GLN A 141 -4.00 -10.97 25.79
C GLN A 141 -4.13 -12.45 26.20
N SER A 142 -4.22 -13.37 25.23
CA SER A 142 -4.30 -14.81 25.50
C SER A 142 -2.94 -15.50 25.62
N LEU A 143 -1.85 -14.79 25.37
CA LEU A 143 -0.49 -15.34 25.40
C LEU A 143 0.12 -15.23 26.79
N SER A 144 1.03 -16.15 27.11
CA SER A 144 1.89 -16.08 28.27
C SER A 144 2.96 -14.97 28.13
N GLU A 145 3.51 -14.53 29.25
CA GLU A 145 4.58 -13.52 29.24
C GLU A 145 5.82 -13.99 28.46
N ALA A 146 6.13 -15.29 28.50
CA ALA A 146 7.24 -15.86 27.73
C ALA A 146 7.02 -15.77 26.21
N GLU A 147 5.79 -15.97 25.75
CA GLU A 147 5.43 -15.81 24.33
C GLU A 147 5.44 -14.33 23.92
N ILE A 148 4.95 -13.43 24.77
CA ILE A 148 5.04 -11.98 24.54
C ILE A 148 6.51 -11.54 24.44
N GLN A 149 7.36 -12.08 25.31
CA GLN A 149 8.79 -11.81 25.30
C GLN A 149 9.45 -12.30 24.00
N THR A 150 9.07 -13.49 23.52
CA THR A 150 9.49 -14.00 22.21
C THR A 150 9.09 -13.07 21.07
N ILE A 151 7.88 -12.49 21.12
CA ILE A 151 7.43 -11.50 20.13
C ILE A 151 8.31 -10.25 20.17
N ARG A 152 8.62 -9.71 21.35
CA ARG A 152 9.50 -8.53 21.47
C ARG A 152 10.86 -8.80 20.86
N GLU A 153 11.46 -9.94 21.16
CA GLU A 153 12.77 -10.36 20.66
C GLU A 153 12.80 -10.50 19.14
N VAL A 154 11.76 -11.09 18.53
CA VAL A 154 11.72 -11.24 17.06
C VAL A 154 11.64 -9.88 16.36
N PHE A 155 10.94 -8.89 16.93
CA PHE A 155 10.89 -7.53 16.39
C PHE A 155 12.23 -6.79 16.53
N VAL A 156 12.96 -6.99 17.63
CA VAL A 156 14.31 -6.45 17.82
C VAL A 156 15.28 -7.04 16.80
N LYS A 157 15.27 -8.37 16.65
CA LYS A 157 16.15 -9.11 15.74
C LYS A 157 15.89 -8.73 14.28
N ASN A 158 14.62 -8.60 13.90
CA ASN A 158 14.17 -8.31 12.54
C ASN A 158 13.75 -6.84 12.39
N CYS A 159 14.66 -5.95 12.78
CA CYS A 159 14.43 -4.51 12.73
C CYS A 159 14.26 -4.03 11.28
N HIS A 160 13.18 -3.28 11.02
CA HIS A 160 12.87 -2.72 9.71
C HIS A 160 12.48 -1.24 9.85
N ALA A 161 12.82 -0.40 8.85
CA ALA A 161 12.61 1.05 8.92
C ALA A 161 11.15 1.47 9.22
N ARG A 162 10.16 0.70 8.76
CA ARG A 162 8.74 0.93 9.09
C ARG A 162 8.40 0.70 10.57
N PHE A 163 9.11 -0.19 11.27
CA PHE A 163 8.94 -0.40 12.71
C PHE A 163 9.63 0.71 13.51
N ILE A 164 10.85 1.12 13.10
CA ILE A 164 11.56 2.24 13.74
C ILE A 164 10.74 3.52 13.67
N LYS A 165 10.18 3.82 12.49
CA LYS A 165 9.36 5.02 12.26
C LYS A 165 8.12 5.11 13.15
N TYR A 166 7.61 3.98 13.63
CA TYR A 166 6.47 3.97 14.56
C TYR A 166 6.85 4.60 15.90
N PHE A 167 8.00 4.23 16.46
CA PHE A 167 8.50 4.80 17.72
C PHE A 167 9.08 6.20 17.54
N PHE A 168 9.73 6.45 16.40
CA PHE A 168 10.47 7.69 16.17
C PHE A 168 10.01 8.42 14.91
N TYR A 169 8.78 8.95 14.93
CA TYR A 169 8.22 9.64 13.77
C TYR A 169 9.06 10.85 13.30
N HIS A 170 9.79 11.48 14.23
CA HIS A 170 10.67 12.64 14.02
C HIS A 170 12.12 12.25 13.70
N MET A 171 12.52 10.98 13.85
CA MET A 171 13.85 10.49 13.49
C MET A 171 13.74 9.31 12.51
N PRO A 172 13.76 9.58 11.19
CA PRO A 172 13.62 8.55 10.15
C PRO A 172 14.72 7.47 10.18
N PHE A 173 15.83 7.73 10.89
CA PHE A 173 16.95 6.82 11.12
C PHE A 173 17.25 6.65 12.62
N GLY A 174 16.20 6.60 13.47
CA GLY A 174 16.34 6.48 14.93
C GLY A 174 17.42 5.47 15.35
N LYS A 175 18.11 5.76 16.46
CA LYS A 175 19.24 4.94 16.92
C LYS A 175 18.76 3.51 17.17
N LYS A 176 19.40 2.52 16.55
CA LYS A 176 19.04 1.08 16.64
C LYS A 176 18.92 0.58 18.09
N GLN A 177 19.76 1.12 18.99
CA GLN A 177 19.70 0.85 20.43
C GLN A 177 18.39 1.35 21.06
N ALA A 178 17.99 2.61 20.78
CA ALA A 178 16.74 3.17 21.28
C ALA A 178 15.51 2.39 20.79
N TYR A 179 15.51 1.92 19.54
CA TYR A 179 14.45 1.03 19.05
C TYR A 179 14.40 -0.29 19.82
N THR A 180 15.56 -0.87 20.12
CA THR A 180 15.65 -2.15 20.83
C THR A 180 15.03 -2.04 22.22
N GLU A 181 15.36 -0.98 22.96
CA GLU A 181 14.79 -0.73 24.28
C GLU A 181 13.27 -0.51 24.25
N GLU A 182 12.79 0.32 23.32
CA GLU A 182 11.35 0.59 23.17
C GLU A 182 10.55 -0.64 22.72
N ALA A 183 11.12 -1.46 21.84
CA ALA A 183 10.48 -2.70 21.39
C ALA A 183 10.40 -3.73 22.54
N MET A 184 11.44 -3.82 23.37
CA MET A 184 11.46 -4.72 24.54
C MET A 184 10.52 -4.26 25.66
N LYS A 185 10.27 -2.96 25.79
CA LYS A 185 9.35 -2.39 26.78
C LYS A 185 7.94 -2.15 26.22
N ALA A 186 7.67 -2.59 24.99
CA ALA A 186 6.40 -2.32 24.32
C ALA A 186 5.23 -2.95 25.08
N SER A 187 4.21 -2.13 25.36
CA SER A 187 2.92 -2.59 25.86
C SER A 187 2.18 -3.43 24.81
N LEU A 188 1.13 -4.13 25.21
CA LEU A 188 0.33 -4.94 24.28
C LEU A 188 -0.29 -4.09 23.16
N GLU A 189 -0.67 -2.84 23.45
CA GLU A 189 -1.18 -1.89 22.46
C GLU A 189 -0.10 -1.51 21.44
N ARG A 190 1.14 -1.28 21.90
CA ARG A 190 2.24 -0.96 21.00
C ARG A 190 2.63 -2.17 20.15
N LEU A 191 2.67 -3.36 20.75
CA LEU A 191 2.92 -4.61 20.05
C LEU A 191 1.83 -4.90 19.01
N SER A 192 0.56 -4.66 19.34
CA SER A 192 -0.54 -4.87 18.40
C SER A 192 -0.39 -3.98 17.16
N HIS A 193 0.03 -2.73 17.37
CA HIS A 193 0.33 -1.81 16.27
C HIS A 193 1.56 -2.24 15.45
N LEU A 194 2.64 -2.73 16.08
CA LEU A 194 3.80 -3.26 15.35
C LEU A 194 3.44 -4.47 14.48
N ILE A 195 2.65 -5.40 15.02
CA ILE A 195 2.13 -6.55 14.28
C ILE A 195 1.22 -6.10 13.13
N LYS A 196 0.40 -5.07 13.32
CA LYS A 196 -0.38 -4.44 12.23
C LYS A 196 0.50 -3.87 11.14
N VAL A 197 1.60 -3.20 11.48
CA VAL A 197 2.61 -2.74 10.51
C VAL A 197 3.25 -3.92 9.77
N CYS A 198 3.52 -5.02 10.47
CA CYS A 198 4.00 -6.26 9.88
C CYS A 198 2.98 -6.82 8.86
N GLY A 199 1.69 -6.85 9.20
CA GLY A 199 0.62 -7.21 8.27
C GLY A 199 0.63 -6.37 6.97
N PHE A 200 0.88 -5.05 7.08
CA PHE A 200 1.04 -4.19 5.89
C PHE A 200 2.37 -4.38 5.14
N LEU A 201 3.39 -4.98 5.75
CA LEU A 201 4.65 -5.37 5.10
C LEU A 201 4.51 -6.70 4.36
N MET A 202 3.68 -7.60 4.87
CA MET A 202 3.37 -8.90 4.28
C MET A 202 2.55 -8.83 2.99
N GLN A 203 2.02 -7.65 2.64
CA GLN A 203 1.27 -7.46 1.41
C GLN A 203 2.21 -7.25 0.22
N THR A 204 2.16 -8.17 -0.76
CA THR A 204 2.75 -7.95 -2.09
C THR A 204 2.10 -6.75 -2.77
N LYS A 205 2.92 -5.82 -3.25
CA LYS A 205 2.47 -4.62 -3.96
C LYS A 205 2.94 -4.66 -5.39
N ILE A 206 2.03 -4.40 -6.31
CA ILE A 206 2.34 -4.28 -7.74
C ILE A 206 2.39 -2.81 -8.10
N TYR A 207 3.40 -2.41 -8.87
CA TYR A 207 3.49 -1.09 -9.47
C TYR A 207 2.98 -1.17 -10.90
N LEU A 208 1.87 -0.48 -11.16
CA LEU A 208 1.27 -0.32 -12.48
C LEU A 208 1.57 1.08 -13.01
N PHE A 209 1.80 1.17 -14.30
CA PHE A 209 2.15 2.43 -14.97
C PHE A 209 1.41 2.59 -16.28
N TRP A 210 1.07 3.84 -16.59
CA TRP A 210 0.42 4.24 -17.82
C TRP A 210 1.06 5.51 -18.38
N ASN A 211 1.13 5.58 -19.71
CA ASN A 211 1.67 6.70 -20.45
C ASN A 211 0.68 7.09 -21.55
N LEU A 212 0.38 8.38 -21.66
CA LEU A 212 -0.50 8.96 -22.68
C LEU A 212 -0.04 8.62 -24.11
N ASN A 213 1.27 8.58 -24.34
CA ASN A 213 1.86 8.30 -25.65
C ASN A 213 1.97 6.81 -25.97
N ASN A 214 1.36 5.92 -25.18
CA ASN A 214 1.42 4.48 -25.43
C ASN A 214 0.54 4.12 -26.64
N PRO A 215 1.09 3.55 -27.74
CA PRO A 215 0.35 3.27 -28.97
C PRO A 215 -0.78 2.24 -28.82
N GLN A 216 -0.82 1.46 -27.71
CA GLN A 216 -1.84 0.43 -27.48
C GLN A 216 -3.26 0.96 -27.20
N ILE A 217 -3.44 2.28 -27.01
CA ILE A 217 -4.76 2.88 -26.69
C ILE A 217 -5.42 3.46 -27.95
N ARG A 218 -4.72 3.47 -29.08
CA ARG A 218 -5.25 3.99 -30.35
C ARG A 218 -6.12 2.99 -31.11
N HIS A 219 -6.95 2.16 -30.46
CA HIS A 219 -8.00 1.41 -31.16
C HIS A 219 -9.16 1.04 -30.22
N ASN A 220 -10.19 1.87 -30.20
CA ASN A 220 -11.49 1.55 -30.78
C ASN A 220 -12.31 2.84 -30.86
N LYS A 221 -12.84 3.10 -32.06
CA LYS A 221 -13.71 4.24 -32.36
C LYS A 221 -14.96 4.24 -31.49
#